data_AF-A0A3M6V3Q1-F1
#
_entry.id   AF-A0A3M6V3Q1-F1
#
_cell.length_a   1.000
_cell.length_b   1.000
_cell.length_c   1.000
_cell.angle_alpha   90.00
_cell.angle_beta   90.00
_cell.angle_gamma   90.00
#
_symmetry.space_group_name_H-M   'P 1'
#
loop_
_entity.id
_entity.type
_entity.pdbx_description
1 polymer ?
#
loop_
_entity_poly.entity_id
_entity_poly.type
_entity_poly.pdbx_seq_one_letter_code
_entity_poly.pdbx_strand_id
1 'polypeptide(L)'
;MADDLKSIDPGVENSCNKNQSAVRQEASSSTEYPWQTELQITHDRREINDILERRGAEIRNIYELSQNSVDDCHLLEREWLALVTEKDKNLCKQIEEENEQAKRNQIKQLHQVLESLGTFNFNKPNEAILKRNLAKMYHQIGKYCSRNKIDVTMKDSSNTITSSDSPDENILVAPPAPPPPPILIPPPPPPPPLTPLTSINATPQNDTKHLSRKRGALTARNISTTPCDQRNEELLKKIRGGCRSELRRTSFKRSPGGTPFKRQRRVSDSNTSDLITVALKKKFQNVTFQSPRENDSPRSFTSFEDLQQN
;
A
#
# COMPACT_ATOMS: atom_id res chain seq x y z
N MET A 1 -30.39 -25.79 -46.27
CA MET A 1 -29.85 -24.66 -45.48
C MET A 1 -29.88 -25.11 -44.03
N ALA A 2 -29.09 -26.09 -43.62
CA ALA A 2 -27.63 -26.11 -43.53
C ALA A 2 -27.15 -24.89 -42.73
N ASP A 3 -27.01 -25.07 -41.41
CA ASP A 3 -25.87 -24.54 -40.68
C ASP A 3 -25.50 -25.48 -39.53
N ASP A 4 -24.21 -25.79 -39.55
CA ASP A 4 -23.50 -26.94 -39.03
C ASP A 4 -22.62 -26.42 -37.88
N LEU A 5 -23.08 -26.57 -36.63
CA LEU A 5 -22.27 -26.22 -35.46
C LEU A 5 -21.55 -27.47 -34.96
N LYS A 6 -20.36 -27.64 -35.52
CA LYS A 6 -19.32 -28.58 -35.10
C LYS A 6 -19.04 -28.47 -33.61
N SER A 7 -19.38 -29.53 -32.89
CA SER A 7 -18.83 -29.89 -31.59
C SER A 7 -17.33 -30.18 -31.76
N ILE A 8 -16.48 -29.35 -31.16
CA ILE A 8 -15.05 -29.62 -31.03
C ILE A 8 -14.82 -30.11 -29.62
N ASP A 9 -14.57 -31.40 -29.54
CA ASP A 9 -14.12 -32.14 -28.37
C ASP A 9 -12.59 -32.22 -28.44
N PRO A 10 -11.84 -31.75 -27.42
CA PRO A 10 -10.43 -32.07 -27.31
C PRO A 10 -10.20 -32.90 -26.04
N GLY A 11 -10.39 -34.21 -26.17
CA GLY A 11 -9.70 -35.19 -25.33
C GLY A 11 -8.43 -35.64 -26.02
N VAL A 12 -7.25 -35.18 -25.58
CA VAL A 12 -5.96 -35.87 -25.75
C VAL A 12 -5.03 -35.47 -24.59
N GLU A 13 -4.82 -36.43 -23.70
CA GLU A 13 -3.56 -36.82 -23.05
C GLU A 13 -2.59 -35.70 -22.61
N ASN A 14 -2.60 -35.40 -21.31
CA ASN A 14 -1.41 -34.94 -20.59
C ASN A 14 -1.00 -36.01 -19.57
N SER A 15 -0.43 -37.09 -20.11
CA SER A 15 0.44 -37.98 -19.35
C SER A 15 1.88 -37.52 -19.57
N CYS A 16 2.70 -37.63 -18.51
CA CYS A 16 4.11 -37.26 -18.45
C CYS A 16 4.42 -35.82 -18.00
N ASN A 17 4.21 -35.56 -16.70
CA ASN A 17 5.08 -34.68 -15.93
C ASN A 17 5.46 -35.36 -14.61
N LYS A 18 6.23 -36.44 -14.73
CA LYS A 18 7.13 -36.87 -13.67
C LYS A 18 8.51 -36.39 -14.09
N ASN A 19 9.21 -35.74 -13.15
CA ASN A 19 10.63 -35.42 -13.19
C ASN A 19 10.98 -34.06 -13.81
N GLN A 20 10.79 -32.97 -13.05
CA GLN A 20 11.80 -31.91 -12.84
C GLN A 20 11.26 -30.77 -11.96
N SER A 21 11.07 -31.05 -10.66
CA SER A 21 10.98 -30.03 -9.60
C SER A 21 12.17 -30.10 -8.64
N ALA A 22 13.23 -30.80 -9.04
CA ALA A 22 14.46 -30.92 -8.28
C ALA A 22 15.41 -29.78 -8.69
N VAL A 23 15.23 -28.57 -8.12
CA VAL A 23 16.28 -27.57 -7.72
C VAL A 23 15.54 -26.35 -7.14
N ARG A 24 15.01 -26.52 -5.91
CA ARG A 24 14.70 -25.49 -4.87
C ARG A 24 13.84 -26.03 -3.73
N GLN A 25 13.64 -27.33 -3.66
CA GLN A 25 13.41 -28.03 -2.39
C GLN A 25 14.77 -28.28 -1.73
N GLU A 26 15.43 -27.22 -1.27
CA GLU A 26 16.21 -27.43 -0.04
C GLU A 26 15.16 -27.76 1.01
N ALA A 27 15.23 -28.99 1.50
CA ALA A 27 14.31 -29.55 2.46
C ALA A 27 14.03 -28.52 3.56
N SER A 28 12.89 -27.84 3.44
CA SER A 28 12.26 -27.17 4.55
C SER A 28 11.84 -28.31 5.46
N SER A 29 12.77 -28.86 6.23
CA SER A 29 12.45 -29.53 7.47
C SER A 29 11.71 -28.48 8.26
N SER A 30 10.39 -28.43 8.05
CA SER A 30 9.49 -27.47 8.67
C SER A 30 9.68 -27.72 10.14
N THR A 31 10.52 -26.90 10.75
CA THR A 31 10.82 -27.01 12.16
C THR A 31 9.56 -26.48 12.79
N GLU A 32 8.65 -27.42 13.06
CA GLU A 32 7.35 -27.11 13.63
C GLU A 32 7.61 -26.77 15.08
N TYR A 33 7.37 -25.51 15.41
CA TYR A 33 7.55 -25.03 16.76
C TYR A 33 6.28 -25.34 17.57
N PRO A 34 6.39 -25.71 18.86
CA PRO A 34 5.23 -26.07 19.68
C PRO A 34 4.10 -25.04 19.65
N TRP A 35 4.45 -23.75 19.70
CA TRP A 35 3.48 -22.64 19.64
C TRP A 35 2.69 -22.58 18.32
N GLN A 36 3.22 -23.13 17.22
CA GLN A 36 2.49 -23.15 15.94
C GLN A 36 1.28 -24.07 16.01
N THR A 37 1.36 -25.18 16.76
CA THR A 37 0.23 -26.08 16.96
C THR A 37 -0.85 -25.42 17.81
N GLU A 38 -0.47 -24.67 18.85
CA GLU A 38 -1.41 -23.87 19.66
C GLU A 38 -2.13 -22.84 18.80
N LEU A 39 -1.42 -22.16 17.90
CA LEU A 39 -2.01 -21.20 16.97
C LEU A 39 -2.98 -21.83 15.96
N GLN A 40 -2.78 -23.09 15.57
CA GLN A 40 -3.70 -23.79 14.66
C GLN A 40 -5.02 -24.15 15.34
N ILE A 41 -4.98 -24.43 16.64
CA ILE A 41 -6.17 -24.78 17.43
C ILE A 41 -6.93 -23.52 17.85
N THR A 42 -6.20 -22.44 18.13
CA THR A 42 -6.74 -21.19 18.64
C THR A 42 -7.35 -20.34 17.53
N HIS A 43 -8.62 -19.97 17.69
CA HIS A 43 -9.33 -19.10 16.74
C HIS A 43 -9.56 -17.69 17.30
N ASP A 44 -9.42 -17.49 18.62
CA ASP A 44 -9.55 -16.17 19.22
C ASP A 44 -8.27 -15.35 19.01
N ARG A 45 -8.46 -14.12 18.54
CA ARG A 45 -7.38 -13.21 18.19
C ARG A 45 -6.60 -12.75 19.42
N ARG A 46 -7.28 -12.58 20.57
CA ARG A 46 -6.61 -12.20 21.82
C ARG A 46 -5.70 -13.32 22.30
N GLU A 47 -6.22 -14.54 22.34
CA GLU A 47 -5.44 -15.72 22.70
C GLU A 47 -4.22 -15.93 21.78
N ILE A 48 -4.37 -15.75 20.46
CA ILE A 48 -3.25 -15.78 19.51
C ILE A 48 -2.14 -14.79 19.90
N ASN A 49 -2.51 -13.55 20.22
CA ASN A 49 -1.53 -12.54 20.63
C ASN A 49 -0.85 -12.91 21.96
N ASP A 50 -1.61 -13.45 22.91
CA ASP A 50 -1.08 -13.88 24.20
C ASP A 50 -0.08 -15.03 24.04
N ILE A 51 -0.36 -16.00 23.15
CA ILE A 51 0.58 -17.08 22.80
C ILE A 51 1.88 -16.50 22.22
N LEU A 52 1.76 -15.58 21.24
CA LEU A 52 2.92 -14.99 20.57
C LEU A 52 3.76 -14.11 21.52
N GLU A 53 3.13 -13.37 22.44
CA GLU A 53 3.85 -12.57 23.45
C GLU A 53 4.52 -13.45 24.50
N ARG A 54 3.81 -14.46 25.02
CA ARG A 54 4.34 -15.42 25.99
C ARG A 54 5.58 -16.12 25.43
N ARG A 55 5.48 -16.67 24.21
CA ARG A 55 6.62 -17.32 23.57
C ARG A 55 7.77 -16.35 23.31
N GLY A 56 7.46 -15.11 22.92
CA GLY A 56 8.48 -14.08 22.76
C GLY A 56 9.25 -13.78 24.05
N ALA A 57 8.58 -13.80 25.20
CA ALA A 57 9.23 -13.65 26.51
C ALA A 57 10.07 -14.87 26.88
N GLU A 58 9.58 -16.08 26.59
CA GLU A 58 10.33 -17.32 26.81
C GLU A 58 11.63 -17.36 26.00
N ILE A 59 11.57 -17.05 24.70
CA ILE A 59 12.77 -17.02 23.84
C ILE A 59 13.81 -16.04 24.38
N ARG A 60 13.40 -14.85 24.83
CA ARG A 60 14.32 -13.87 25.43
C ARG A 60 14.97 -14.41 26.70
N ASN A 61 14.20 -15.04 27.58
CA ASN A 61 14.72 -15.64 28.81
C ASN A 61 15.72 -16.77 28.51
N ILE A 62 15.39 -17.68 27.59
CA ILE A 62 16.30 -18.77 27.19
C ILE A 62 17.58 -18.20 26.56
N TYR A 63 17.46 -17.17 25.71
CA TYR A 63 18.61 -16.54 25.08
C TYR A 63 19.59 -15.92 26.11
N GLU A 64 19.08 -15.31 27.17
CA GLU A 64 19.91 -14.79 28.27
C GLU A 64 20.64 -15.90 29.03
N LEU A 65 20.01 -17.07 29.21
CA LEU A 65 20.60 -18.22 29.88
C LEU A 65 21.61 -18.99 29.00
N SER A 66 21.42 -18.98 27.68
CA SER A 66 22.20 -19.78 26.73
C SER A 66 23.47 -19.09 26.17
N GLN A 67 23.98 -18.04 26.83
CA GLN A 67 25.14 -17.26 26.35
C GLN A 67 26.41 -18.07 26.04
N ASN A 68 26.52 -19.31 26.54
CA ASN A 68 27.70 -20.16 26.35
C ASN A 68 27.56 -21.17 25.18
N SER A 69 26.40 -21.27 24.52
CA SER A 69 26.14 -22.27 23.47
C SER A 69 25.76 -21.59 22.15
N VAL A 70 26.67 -21.63 21.18
CA VAL A 70 26.49 -21.01 19.85
C VAL A 70 25.36 -21.68 19.07
N ASP A 71 25.23 -23.01 19.16
CA ASP A 71 24.21 -23.76 18.43
C ASP A 71 22.79 -23.46 18.94
N ASP A 72 22.63 -23.33 20.27
CA ASP A 72 21.34 -22.95 20.87
C ASP A 72 20.94 -21.52 20.49
N CYS A 73 21.90 -20.61 20.41
CA CYS A 73 21.66 -19.24 19.96
C CYS A 73 21.11 -19.20 18.53
N HIS A 74 21.65 -20.00 17.61
CA HIS A 74 21.16 -20.07 16.23
C HIS A 74 19.77 -20.69 16.11
N LEU A 75 19.43 -21.68 16.93
CA LEU A 75 18.08 -22.26 16.96
C LEU A 75 17.05 -21.24 17.46
N LEU A 76 17.37 -20.54 18.56
CA LEU A 76 16.52 -19.48 19.11
C LEU A 76 16.37 -18.31 18.14
N GLU A 77 17.43 -17.94 17.40
CA GLU A 77 17.36 -16.91 16.38
C GLU A 77 16.40 -17.29 15.24
N ARG A 78 16.45 -18.53 14.76
CA ARG A 78 15.52 -19.04 13.74
C ARG A 78 14.07 -19.06 14.25
N GLU A 79 13.86 -19.50 15.49
CA GLU A 79 12.54 -19.51 16.10
C GLU A 79 12.00 -18.08 16.30
N TRP A 80 12.85 -17.16 16.78
CA TRP A 80 12.51 -15.75 16.94
C TRP A 80 12.08 -15.11 15.62
N LEU A 81 12.83 -15.36 14.53
CA LEU A 81 12.47 -14.88 13.20
C LEU A 81 11.12 -15.44 12.73
N ALA A 82 10.84 -16.73 12.99
CA ALA A 82 9.55 -17.33 12.71
C ALA A 82 8.41 -16.67 13.52
N LEU A 83 8.64 -16.43 14.81
CA LEU A 83 7.69 -15.77 15.71
C LEU A 83 7.39 -14.34 15.24
N VAL A 84 8.41 -13.54 14.91
CA VAL A 84 8.24 -12.17 14.40
C VAL A 84 7.47 -12.17 13.08
N THR A 85 7.78 -13.10 12.18
CA THR A 85 7.06 -13.25 10.91
C THR A 85 5.58 -13.56 11.15
N GLU A 86 5.26 -14.41 12.13
CA GLU A 86 3.87 -14.73 12.45
C GLU A 86 3.14 -13.57 13.14
N LYS A 87 3.81 -12.81 14.02
CA LYS A 87 3.27 -11.57 14.60
C LYS A 87 2.93 -10.54 13.52
N ASP A 88 3.80 -10.37 12.53
CA ASP A 88 3.56 -9.46 11.40
C ASP A 88 2.35 -9.89 10.55
N LYS A 89 2.23 -11.20 10.26
CA LYS A 89 1.04 -11.75 9.59
C LYS A 89 -0.23 -11.51 10.40
N ASN A 90 -0.18 -11.73 11.72
CA ASN A 90 -1.34 -11.52 12.59
C ASN A 90 -1.75 -10.05 12.62
N LEU A 91 -0.78 -9.14 12.73
CA LEU A 91 -1.02 -7.70 12.66
C LEU A 91 -1.62 -7.27 11.31
N CYS A 92 -1.12 -7.80 10.19
CA CYS A 92 -1.67 -7.53 8.86
C CYS A 92 -3.14 -7.98 8.76
N LYS A 93 -3.47 -9.18 9.25
CA LYS A 93 -4.86 -9.68 9.30
C LYS A 93 -5.74 -8.76 10.14
N GLN A 94 -5.27 -8.34 11.31
CA GLN A 94 -5.98 -7.40 12.18
C GLN A 94 -6.28 -6.08 11.45
N ILE A 95 -5.29 -5.50 10.77
CA ILE A 95 -5.47 -4.24 10.03
C ILE A 95 -6.50 -4.42 8.90
N GLU A 96 -6.47 -5.55 8.20
CA GLU A 96 -7.43 -5.85 7.14
C GLU A 96 -8.87 -5.98 7.68
N GLU A 97 -9.05 -6.68 8.81
CA GLU A 97 -10.35 -6.81 9.49
C GLU A 97 -10.89 -5.45 9.96
N GLU A 98 -10.06 -4.64 10.60
CA GLU A 98 -10.44 -3.30 11.08
C GLU A 98 -10.82 -2.38 9.91
N ASN A 99 -10.08 -2.44 8.79
CA ASN A 99 -10.40 -1.69 7.58
C ASN A 99 -11.73 -2.14 6.96
N GLU A 100 -11.98 -3.44 6.88
CA GLU A 100 -13.25 -3.96 6.35
C GLU A 100 -14.41 -3.57 7.27
N GLN A 101 -14.20 -3.56 8.59
CA GLN A 101 -15.18 -3.08 9.55
C GLN A 101 -15.45 -1.57 9.43
N ALA A 102 -14.41 -0.75 9.31
CA ALA A 102 -14.55 0.70 9.10
C ALA A 102 -15.32 1.00 7.80
N LYS A 103 -15.02 0.27 6.73
CA LYS A 103 -15.75 0.35 5.46
C LYS A 103 -17.21 -0.06 5.61
N ARG A 104 -17.52 -1.14 6.34
CA ARG A 104 -18.90 -1.54 6.67
C ARG A 104 -19.62 -0.41 7.41
N ASN A 105 -18.99 0.20 8.40
CA ASN A 105 -19.55 1.31 9.17
C ASN A 105 -19.83 2.54 8.30
N GLN A 106 -18.90 2.95 7.43
CA GLN A 106 -19.10 4.06 6.51
C GLN A 106 -20.25 3.81 5.54
N ILE A 107 -20.38 2.58 5.03
CA ILE A 107 -21.47 2.21 4.13
C ILE A 107 -22.82 2.24 4.85
N LYS A 108 -22.88 1.79 6.12
CA LYS A 108 -24.08 1.93 6.95
C LYS A 108 -24.47 3.39 7.16
N GLN A 109 -23.51 4.24 7.53
CA GLN A 109 -23.74 5.68 7.70
C GLN A 109 -24.25 6.32 6.41
N LEU A 110 -23.64 5.99 5.26
CA LEU A 110 -24.06 6.51 3.97
C LEU A 110 -25.49 6.06 3.62
N HIS A 111 -25.85 4.81 3.92
CA HIS A 111 -27.23 4.34 3.72
C HIS A 111 -28.21 5.14 4.59
N GLN A 112 -27.92 5.31 5.88
CA GLN A 112 -28.78 6.08 6.81
C GLN A 112 -28.94 7.53 6.36
N VAL A 113 -27.84 8.18 5.94
CA VAL A 113 -27.88 9.54 5.40
C VAL A 113 -28.74 9.61 4.15
N LEU A 114 -28.59 8.68 3.20
CA LEU A 114 -29.42 8.64 2.00
C LEU A 114 -30.89 8.31 2.28
N GLU A 115 -31.17 7.47 3.27
CA GLU A 115 -32.52 7.17 3.73
C GLU A 115 -33.19 8.42 4.33
N SER A 116 -32.46 9.15 5.19
CA SER A 116 -32.91 10.43 5.72
C SER A 116 -33.12 11.46 4.60
N LEU A 117 -32.23 11.48 3.59
CA LEU A 117 -32.35 12.38 2.45
C LEU A 117 -33.52 12.03 1.52
N GLY A 118 -33.88 10.74 1.44
CA GLY A 118 -35.01 10.25 0.67
C GLY A 118 -36.36 10.80 1.15
N THR A 119 -36.41 11.31 2.38
CA THR A 119 -37.60 11.96 2.94
C THR A 119 -37.77 13.43 2.54
N PHE A 120 -36.80 14.06 1.85
CA PHE A 120 -36.97 15.44 1.38
C PHE A 120 -37.86 15.52 0.12
N ASN A 121 -38.90 16.36 0.20
CA ASN A 121 -39.71 16.74 -0.95
C ASN A 121 -39.01 17.85 -1.75
N PHE A 122 -38.34 17.45 -2.84
CA PHE A 122 -37.83 18.38 -3.85
C PHE A 122 -38.97 18.83 -4.77
N ASN A 123 -39.47 20.05 -4.58
CA ASN A 123 -40.59 20.60 -5.35
C ASN A 123 -40.14 21.28 -6.65
N LYS A 124 -38.86 21.57 -6.82
CA LYS A 124 -38.36 22.30 -7.98
C LYS A 124 -38.01 21.33 -9.13
N PRO A 125 -38.40 21.63 -10.37
CA PRO A 125 -38.16 20.73 -11.51
C PRO A 125 -36.68 20.53 -11.83
N ASN A 126 -35.83 21.52 -11.53
CA ASN A 126 -34.38 21.42 -11.69
C ASN A 126 -33.72 20.43 -10.70
N GLU A 127 -34.40 20.06 -9.62
CA GLU A 127 -33.91 19.09 -8.62
C GLU A 127 -34.28 17.63 -8.98
N ALA A 128 -35.09 17.42 -10.02
CA ALA A 128 -35.52 16.09 -10.44
C ALA A 128 -34.34 15.16 -10.82
N ILE A 129 -33.30 15.73 -11.44
CA ILE A 129 -32.08 14.99 -11.80
C ILE A 129 -31.33 14.54 -10.55
N LEU A 130 -31.19 15.44 -9.56
CA LEU A 130 -30.54 15.13 -8.28
C LEU A 130 -31.31 14.04 -7.53
N LYS A 131 -32.64 14.15 -7.42
CA LYS A 131 -33.50 13.13 -6.82
C LYS A 131 -33.34 11.76 -7.48
N ARG A 132 -33.32 11.72 -8.81
CA ARG A 132 -33.07 10.47 -9.58
C ARG A 132 -31.70 9.88 -9.27
N ASN A 133 -30.66 10.71 -9.13
CA ASN A 133 -29.31 10.24 -8.82
C ASN A 133 -29.18 9.74 -7.37
N LEU A 134 -29.78 10.42 -6.39
CA LEU A 134 -29.83 9.97 -5.01
C LEU A 134 -30.55 8.63 -4.87
N ALA A 135 -31.71 8.46 -5.53
CA ALA A 135 -32.44 7.19 -5.53
C ALA A 135 -31.62 6.03 -6.12
N LYS A 136 -30.88 6.29 -7.21
CA LYS A 136 -29.97 5.29 -7.80
C LYS A 136 -28.84 4.91 -6.83
N MET A 137 -28.23 5.90 -6.18
CA MET A 137 -27.15 5.68 -5.21
C MET A 137 -27.66 4.86 -4.02
N TYR A 138 -28.82 5.24 -3.47
CA TYR A 138 -29.49 4.51 -2.39
C TYR A 138 -29.72 3.04 -2.76
N HIS A 139 -30.28 2.78 -3.94
CA HIS A 139 -30.50 1.40 -4.41
C HIS A 139 -29.21 0.60 -4.59
N GLN A 140 -28.15 1.23 -5.12
CA GLN A 140 -26.85 0.58 -5.27
C GLN A 140 -26.23 0.22 -3.92
N ILE A 141 -26.32 1.12 -2.95
CA ILE A 141 -25.81 0.88 -1.59
C ILE A 141 -26.66 -0.18 -0.89
N GLY A 142 -27.98 -0.16 -1.03
CA GLY A 142 -28.88 -1.20 -0.52
C GLY A 142 -28.50 -2.58 -1.06
N LYS A 143 -28.29 -2.71 -2.38
CA LYS A 143 -27.79 -3.95 -3.00
C LYS A 143 -26.44 -4.39 -2.45
N TYR A 144 -25.51 -3.44 -2.27
CA TYR A 144 -24.20 -3.74 -1.68
C TYR A 144 -24.35 -4.25 -0.25
N CYS A 145 -25.20 -3.62 0.56
CA CYS A 145 -25.45 -4.03 1.94
C CYS A 145 -26.02 -5.45 2.00
N SER A 146 -27.03 -5.77 1.16
CA SER A 146 -27.58 -7.13 1.08
C SER A 146 -26.54 -8.16 0.66
N ARG A 147 -25.70 -7.85 -0.35
CA ARG A 147 -24.65 -8.77 -0.84
C ARG A 147 -23.58 -9.05 0.22
N ASN A 148 -23.26 -8.07 1.05
CA ASN A 148 -22.20 -8.18 2.07
C ASN A 148 -22.75 -8.48 3.48
N LYS A 149 -24.06 -8.79 3.59
CA LYS A 149 -24.75 -9.06 4.86
C LYS A 149 -24.53 -7.95 5.89
N ILE A 150 -24.54 -6.69 5.43
CA ILE A 150 -24.42 -5.53 6.30
C ILE A 150 -25.82 -5.25 6.83
N ASP A 151 -26.01 -5.47 8.13
CA ASP A 151 -27.27 -5.10 8.80
C ASP A 151 -27.36 -3.58 8.91
N VAL A 152 -28.37 -3.02 8.24
CA VAL A 152 -28.67 -1.58 8.20
C VAL A 152 -29.89 -1.23 9.04
N THR A 153 -30.59 -2.24 9.60
CA THR A 153 -31.84 -2.05 10.34
C THR A 153 -31.66 -1.55 11.77
N MET A 154 -30.42 -1.58 12.28
CA MET A 154 -30.05 -0.98 13.55
C MET A 154 -30.07 0.54 13.42
N LYS A 155 -31.23 1.13 13.73
CA LYS A 155 -31.39 2.54 14.04
C LYS A 155 -30.74 2.79 15.39
N ASP A 156 -29.41 2.70 15.44
CA ASP A 156 -28.62 2.93 16.65
C ASP A 156 -29.03 4.30 17.20
N SER A 157 -29.73 4.28 18.33
CA SER A 157 -30.39 5.43 18.94
C SER A 157 -29.39 6.38 19.62
N SER A 158 -28.12 6.34 19.22
CA SER A 158 -27.00 6.88 19.98
C SER A 158 -26.29 8.08 19.35
N ASN A 159 -26.72 8.57 18.19
CA ASN A 159 -26.22 9.83 17.63
C ASN A 159 -27.26 10.95 17.71
N THR A 160 -27.84 11.15 18.90
CA THR A 160 -28.29 12.50 19.29
C THR A 160 -27.04 13.25 19.74
N ILE A 161 -26.29 13.80 18.78
CA ILE A 161 -25.45 14.95 19.07
C ILE A 161 -26.43 16.08 19.37
N THR A 162 -26.81 16.19 20.64
CA THR A 162 -27.38 17.39 21.22
C THR A 162 -26.33 18.47 21.09
N SER A 163 -26.32 19.18 19.95
CA SER A 163 -25.97 20.59 19.96
C SER A 163 -26.99 21.26 20.86
N SER A 164 -26.60 21.43 22.12
CA SER A 164 -27.29 22.23 23.12
C SER A 164 -27.25 23.69 22.68
N ASP A 165 -28.12 24.07 21.76
CA ASP A 165 -28.67 25.43 21.72
C ASP A 165 -29.94 25.40 22.58
N SER A 166 -29.76 25.74 23.86
CA SER A 166 -30.83 26.06 24.79
C SER A 166 -31.04 27.57 24.75
N PRO A 167 -32.20 28.09 24.29
CA PRO A 167 -32.65 29.39 24.70
C PRO A 167 -33.39 29.26 26.04
N ASP A 168 -32.99 30.09 27.01
CA ASP A 168 -33.73 30.58 28.18
C ASP A 168 -34.69 29.62 28.93
N GLU A 169 -34.41 29.35 30.20
CA GLU A 169 -35.25 29.84 31.31
C GLU A 169 -34.65 29.58 32.73
N ASN A 170 -34.54 30.69 33.49
CA ASN A 170 -34.71 30.85 34.94
C ASN A 170 -33.76 30.19 35.98
N ILE A 171 -32.67 30.92 36.26
CA ILE A 171 -32.24 31.48 37.55
C ILE A 171 -32.74 30.78 38.84
N LEU A 172 -31.85 30.03 39.51
CA LEU A 172 -31.64 30.12 40.97
C LEU A 172 -30.14 30.04 41.27
N VAL A 173 -29.64 31.12 41.89
CA VAL A 173 -28.22 31.47 42.05
C VAL A 173 -27.54 30.64 43.13
N ALA A 174 -26.50 29.88 42.74
CA ALA A 174 -25.46 29.39 43.64
C ALA A 174 -24.22 30.32 43.53
N PRO A 175 -23.45 30.52 44.62
CA PRO A 175 -22.33 31.46 44.62
C PRO A 175 -21.21 31.01 43.67
N PRO A 176 -20.51 31.96 43.03
CA PRO A 176 -19.55 31.68 41.95
C PRO A 176 -18.31 30.98 42.49
N ALA A 177 -17.95 29.85 41.87
CA ALA A 177 -16.68 29.18 42.10
C ALA A 177 -15.52 30.06 41.60
N PRO A 178 -14.35 30.05 42.28
CA PRO A 178 -13.19 30.83 41.89
C PRO A 178 -12.67 30.42 40.50
N PRO A 179 -12.12 31.37 39.73
CA PRO A 179 -11.61 31.10 38.39
C PRO A 179 -10.48 30.07 38.42
N PRO A 180 -10.43 29.14 37.45
CA PRO A 180 -9.33 28.20 37.34
C PRO A 180 -8.01 28.96 37.10
N PRO A 181 -6.90 28.51 37.71
CA PRO A 181 -5.60 29.14 37.51
C PRO A 181 -5.21 29.09 36.02
N PRO A 182 -4.58 30.15 35.48
CA PRO A 182 -4.12 30.17 34.10
C PRO A 182 -3.15 29.01 33.87
N ILE A 183 -3.52 28.12 32.95
CA ILE A 183 -2.65 27.04 32.48
C ILE A 183 -1.48 27.71 31.76
N LEU A 184 -0.33 27.77 32.42
CA LEU A 184 0.93 28.16 31.79
C LEU A 184 1.26 27.11 30.74
N ILE A 185 0.92 27.41 29.47
CA ILE A 185 1.37 26.61 28.34
C ILE A 185 2.91 26.69 28.35
N PRO A 186 3.62 25.57 28.56
CA PRO A 186 5.07 25.59 28.54
C PRO A 186 5.54 26.07 27.16
N PRO A 187 6.60 26.89 27.10
CA PRO A 187 7.14 27.35 25.83
C PRO A 187 7.50 26.14 24.95
N PRO A 188 7.29 26.24 23.63
CA PRO A 188 7.62 25.15 22.71
C PRO A 188 9.11 24.79 22.86
N PRO A 189 9.45 23.49 22.83
CA PRO A 189 10.83 23.06 22.95
C PRO A 189 11.69 23.69 21.82
N PRO A 190 12.93 24.10 22.12
CA PRO A 190 13.82 24.65 21.12
C PRO A 190 14.10 23.61 20.02
N PRO A 191 14.25 24.05 18.75
CA PRO A 191 14.58 23.16 17.65
C PRO A 191 15.93 22.47 17.90
N PRO A 192 16.06 21.17 17.56
CA PRO A 192 17.30 20.44 17.75
C PRO A 192 18.43 21.06 16.91
N PRO A 193 19.67 21.11 17.43
CA PRO A 193 20.83 21.60 16.69
C PRO A 193 21.09 20.73 15.47
N LEU A 194 21.22 21.37 14.32
CA LEU A 194 21.60 20.71 13.06
C LEU A 194 23.03 20.19 13.21
N THR A 195 23.18 18.86 13.29
CA THR A 195 24.48 18.20 13.30
C THR A 195 25.18 18.40 11.95
N PRO A 196 26.45 18.85 11.94
CA PRO A 196 27.22 18.97 10.71
C PRO A 196 27.48 17.58 10.10
N LEU A 197 27.15 17.45 8.82
CA LEU A 197 27.46 16.28 8.00
C LEU A 197 28.99 16.14 7.88
N THR A 198 29.56 15.18 8.60
CA THR A 198 30.94 14.71 8.38
C THR A 198 31.04 14.04 7.01
N SER A 199 31.86 14.63 6.15
CA SER A 199 32.31 14.08 4.87
C SER A 199 33.06 12.76 5.12
N ILE A 200 32.47 11.65 4.69
CA ILE A 200 33.12 10.34 4.70
C ILE A 200 33.87 10.20 3.38
N ASN A 201 35.20 10.25 3.44
CA ASN A 201 36.06 9.96 2.30
C ASN A 201 35.84 8.52 1.83
N ALA A 202 35.44 8.36 0.57
CA ALA A 202 35.16 7.08 -0.06
C ALA A 202 36.46 6.33 -0.40
N THR A 203 36.58 5.09 0.10
CA THR A 203 37.52 4.07 -0.38
C THR A 203 36.83 3.25 -1.49
N PRO A 204 37.49 2.90 -2.60
CA PRO A 204 36.83 2.23 -3.71
C PRO A 204 36.79 0.71 -3.45
N GLN A 205 35.62 0.17 -3.14
CA GLN A 205 35.34 -1.26 -3.29
C GLN A 205 34.42 -1.49 -4.47
N ASN A 206 34.96 -2.20 -5.45
CA ASN A 206 34.22 -2.84 -6.52
C ASN A 206 33.34 -3.93 -5.91
N ASP A 207 32.02 -3.82 -6.07
CA ASP A 207 31.13 -4.98 -6.30
C ASP A 207 29.72 -4.50 -6.68
N THR A 208 29.35 -4.79 -7.93
CA THR A 208 28.09 -4.46 -8.57
C THR A 208 26.99 -5.43 -8.13
N LYS A 209 26.13 -5.02 -7.17
CA LYS A 209 24.78 -5.60 -7.01
C LYS A 209 23.76 -4.48 -6.76
N HIS A 210 23.03 -4.13 -7.83
CA HIS A 210 21.94 -3.16 -7.84
C HIS A 210 20.70 -3.71 -7.09
N LEU A 211 20.52 -3.31 -5.83
CA LEU A 211 19.23 -3.43 -5.14
C LEU A 211 18.36 -2.21 -5.47
N SER A 212 17.36 -2.43 -6.33
CA SER A 212 16.37 -1.40 -6.68
C SER A 212 15.26 -1.37 -5.63
N ARG A 213 15.31 -0.31 -4.80
CA ARG A 213 14.26 0.09 -3.86
C ARG A 213 13.03 0.59 -4.64
N LYS A 214 11.86 -0.04 -4.46
CA LYS A 214 10.57 0.50 -4.93
C LYS A 214 9.56 0.56 -3.78
N ARG A 215 9.11 1.79 -3.46
CA ARG A 215 7.97 2.11 -2.61
C ARG A 215 6.66 2.03 -3.40
N GLY A 216 5.63 1.43 -2.78
CA GLY A 216 4.16 1.66 -2.82
C GLY A 216 3.42 1.92 -4.14
N ALA A 217 2.13 1.62 -4.32
CA ALA A 217 1.08 1.07 -3.47
C ALA A 217 -0.10 0.63 -4.38
N LEU A 218 -0.82 -0.40 -3.93
CA LEU A 218 -2.24 -0.76 -4.09
C LEU A 218 -3.01 -0.39 -5.39
N THR A 219 -3.50 -1.42 -6.09
CA THR A 219 -4.95 -1.73 -6.20
C THR A 219 -5.13 -3.12 -6.83
N ALA A 220 -5.98 -3.93 -6.21
CA ALA A 220 -6.28 -5.30 -6.62
C ALA A 220 -7.31 -5.36 -7.76
N ARG A 221 -7.01 -6.17 -8.79
CA ARG A 221 -7.96 -7.13 -9.38
C ARG A 221 -7.24 -8.06 -10.38
N ASN A 222 -7.37 -9.36 -10.13
CA ASN A 222 -6.96 -10.49 -10.98
C ASN A 222 -5.50 -10.53 -11.40
N ILE A 223 -4.64 -11.02 -10.51
CA ILE A 223 -3.33 -11.54 -10.89
C ILE A 223 -3.57 -12.90 -11.55
N SER A 224 -3.83 -12.87 -12.86
CA SER A 224 -3.23 -13.89 -13.72
C SER A 224 -1.73 -13.75 -13.50
N THR A 225 -1.15 -14.71 -12.80
CA THR A 225 0.30 -14.83 -12.60
C THR A 225 0.96 -14.52 -13.92
N THR A 226 1.77 -13.47 -13.97
CA THR A 226 2.54 -13.11 -15.16
C THR A 226 3.20 -14.41 -15.67
N PRO A 227 2.90 -14.91 -16.88
CA PRO A 227 3.57 -16.08 -17.42
C PRO A 227 4.98 -15.64 -17.81
N CYS A 228 5.84 -15.46 -16.81
CA CYS A 228 7.11 -14.75 -16.94
C CYS A 228 8.30 -15.69 -17.14
N ASP A 229 8.13 -16.99 -16.92
CA ASP A 229 9.27 -17.92 -16.99
C ASP A 229 9.33 -18.67 -18.33
N GLN A 230 8.20 -19.16 -18.85
CA GLN A 230 8.25 -20.07 -20.00
C GLN A 230 8.60 -19.36 -21.33
N ARG A 231 8.22 -18.09 -21.49
CA ARG A 231 8.54 -17.31 -22.70
C ARG A 231 9.99 -16.79 -22.71
N ASN A 232 10.59 -16.64 -21.54
CA ASN A 232 11.99 -16.22 -21.41
C ASN A 232 12.96 -17.37 -21.69
N GLU A 233 12.63 -18.60 -21.30
CA GLU A 233 13.43 -19.79 -21.60
C GLU A 233 13.65 -19.99 -23.10
N GLU A 234 12.60 -19.82 -23.91
CA GLU A 234 12.67 -19.97 -25.37
C GLU A 234 13.54 -18.87 -26.02
N LEU A 235 13.44 -17.63 -25.50
CA LEU A 235 14.27 -16.51 -25.91
C LEU A 235 15.75 -16.76 -25.54
N LEU A 236 16.03 -17.24 -24.32
CA LEU A 236 17.37 -17.55 -23.85
C LEU A 236 18.00 -18.73 -24.60
N LYS A 237 17.22 -19.73 -25.00
CA LYS A 237 17.68 -20.81 -25.90
C LYS A 237 18.06 -20.26 -27.28
N LYS A 238 17.25 -19.36 -27.86
CA LYS A 238 17.57 -18.69 -29.13
C LYS A 238 18.83 -17.83 -29.06
N ILE A 239 19.02 -17.10 -27.96
CA ILE A 239 20.24 -16.29 -27.73
C ILE A 239 21.47 -17.19 -27.59
N ARG A 240 21.37 -18.29 -26.81
CA ARG A 240 22.46 -19.28 -26.65
C ARG A 240 22.79 -20.02 -27.95
N GLY A 241 21.80 -20.24 -28.82
CA GLY A 241 21.96 -20.86 -30.14
C GLY A 241 22.61 -19.97 -31.21
N GLY A 242 23.17 -18.82 -30.85
CA GLY A 242 23.91 -17.96 -31.78
C GLY A 242 23.03 -17.21 -32.79
N CYS A 243 21.70 -17.26 -32.66
CA CYS A 243 20.81 -16.44 -33.47
C CYS A 243 20.97 -14.98 -33.06
N ARG A 244 21.69 -14.20 -33.88
CA ARG A 244 21.69 -12.73 -33.81
C ARG A 244 20.28 -12.25 -34.12
N SER A 245 19.46 -12.10 -33.09
CA SER A 245 18.14 -11.48 -33.23
C SER A 245 18.35 -10.02 -33.60
N GLU A 246 18.24 -9.70 -34.89
CA GLU A 246 18.17 -8.33 -35.34
C GLU A 246 16.94 -7.68 -34.70
N LEU A 247 17.18 -6.66 -33.88
CA LEU A 247 16.10 -5.88 -33.28
C LEU A 247 15.30 -5.24 -34.41
N ARG A 248 14.05 -5.69 -34.61
CA ARG A 248 13.18 -5.14 -35.65
C ARG A 248 13.11 -3.62 -35.51
N ARG A 249 13.45 -2.89 -36.57
CA ARG A 249 13.29 -1.43 -36.65
C ARG A 249 11.84 -1.08 -36.33
N THR A 250 11.60 -0.48 -35.17
CA THR A 250 10.28 0.03 -34.80
C THR A 250 10.11 1.42 -35.39
N SER A 251 9.02 1.69 -36.10
CA SER A 251 8.72 2.98 -36.74
C SER A 251 8.40 4.14 -35.77
N PHE A 252 8.54 3.92 -34.46
CA PHE A 252 8.28 4.94 -33.45
C PHE A 252 9.49 5.86 -33.28
N LYS A 253 9.25 7.19 -33.29
CA LYS A 253 10.27 8.17 -32.94
C LYS A 253 10.74 7.92 -31.50
N ARG A 254 12.06 7.86 -31.31
CA ARG A 254 12.72 7.71 -30.02
C ARG A 254 13.50 8.97 -29.71
N SER A 255 13.64 9.31 -28.43
CA SER A 255 14.60 10.32 -27.99
C SER A 255 16.04 9.85 -28.31
N PRO A 256 17.05 10.75 -28.34
CA PRO A 256 18.45 10.39 -28.54
C PRO A 256 18.96 9.26 -27.62
N GLY A 257 18.41 9.12 -26.40
CA GLY A 257 18.71 8.03 -25.47
C GLY A 257 17.90 6.73 -25.69
N GLY A 258 17.31 6.52 -26.87
CA GLY A 258 16.61 5.28 -27.21
C GLY A 258 15.23 5.06 -26.57
N THR A 259 14.82 5.95 -25.65
CA THR A 259 13.49 5.86 -25.01
C THR A 259 12.39 6.22 -26.03
N PRO A 260 11.39 5.35 -26.25
CA PRO A 260 10.24 5.68 -27.09
C PRO A 260 9.55 6.93 -26.54
N PHE A 261 9.26 7.90 -27.41
CA PHE A 261 8.41 9.02 -27.01
C PHE A 261 7.05 8.46 -26.59
N LYS A 262 6.76 8.52 -25.29
CA LYS A 262 5.45 8.12 -24.77
C LYS A 262 4.41 9.04 -25.41
N ARG A 263 3.47 8.46 -26.16
CA ARG A 263 2.31 9.22 -26.66
C ARG A 263 1.62 9.82 -25.44
N GLN A 264 1.45 11.13 -25.45
CA GLN A 264 0.72 11.83 -24.40
C GLN A 264 -0.71 11.28 -24.38
N ARG A 265 -1.07 10.57 -23.31
CA ARG A 265 -2.41 10.03 -23.13
C ARG A 265 -3.40 11.20 -23.09
N ARG A 266 -4.54 11.08 -23.80
CA ARG A 266 -5.66 12.02 -23.63
C ARG A 266 -6.20 11.84 -22.21
N VAL A 267 -6.20 12.93 -21.43
CA VAL A 267 -6.84 12.98 -20.12
C VAL A 267 -8.35 12.79 -20.29
N SER A 268 -8.94 11.90 -19.49
CA SER A 268 -10.38 11.64 -19.49
C SER A 268 -11.05 12.29 -18.28
N ASP A 269 -12.16 12.99 -18.51
CA ASP A 269 -12.94 13.63 -17.44
C ASP A 269 -13.65 12.63 -16.51
N SER A 270 -13.66 11.35 -16.89
CA SER A 270 -14.28 10.27 -16.10
C SER A 270 -13.36 9.62 -15.07
N ASN A 271 -12.05 9.87 -15.15
CA ASN A 271 -11.06 9.21 -14.30
C ASN A 271 -10.55 10.16 -13.22
N THR A 272 -10.69 9.78 -11.95
CA THR A 272 -10.26 10.57 -10.80
C THR A 272 -8.77 10.94 -10.85
N SER A 273 -7.91 10.05 -11.35
CA SER A 273 -6.47 10.35 -11.48
C SER A 273 -6.20 11.48 -12.48
N ASP A 274 -6.96 11.52 -13.56
CA ASP A 274 -6.82 12.52 -14.62
C ASP A 274 -7.37 13.87 -14.14
N LEU A 275 -8.47 13.86 -13.38
CA LEU A 275 -9.03 15.05 -12.75
C LEU A 275 -8.06 15.68 -11.74
N ILE A 276 -7.42 14.86 -10.90
CA ILE A 276 -6.37 15.32 -9.97
C ILE A 276 -5.19 15.91 -10.75
N THR A 277 -4.77 15.26 -11.84
CA THR A 277 -3.68 15.75 -12.70
C THR A 277 -4.01 17.11 -13.32
N VAL A 278 -5.23 17.29 -13.81
CA VAL A 278 -5.72 18.56 -14.36
C VAL A 278 -5.77 19.64 -13.27
N ALA A 279 -6.28 19.31 -12.09
CA ALA A 279 -6.36 20.23 -10.96
C ALA A 279 -4.97 20.70 -10.49
N LEU A 280 -4.02 19.78 -10.35
CA LEU A 280 -2.63 20.10 -10.01
C LEU A 280 -1.99 20.96 -11.10
N LYS A 281 -2.11 20.57 -12.37
CA LYS A 281 -1.56 21.34 -13.49
C LYS A 281 -2.11 22.77 -13.52
N LYS A 282 -3.40 22.94 -13.26
CA LYS A 282 -4.06 24.26 -13.17
C LYS A 282 -3.57 25.06 -11.96
N LYS A 283 -3.46 24.42 -10.79
CA LYS A 283 -2.97 25.06 -9.55
C LYS A 283 -1.54 25.58 -9.70
N PHE A 284 -0.68 24.81 -10.36
CA PHE A 284 0.74 25.15 -10.54
C PHE A 284 1.04 25.85 -11.87
N GLN A 285 0.04 26.21 -12.66
CA GLN A 285 0.24 26.86 -13.97
C GLN A 285 0.97 28.21 -13.85
N ASN A 286 0.77 28.91 -12.74
CA ASN A 286 1.38 30.22 -12.47
C ASN A 286 2.63 30.12 -11.59
N VAL A 287 3.02 28.90 -11.18
CA VAL A 287 4.27 28.72 -10.45
C VAL A 287 5.37 28.67 -11.49
N THR A 288 5.95 29.83 -11.77
CA THR A 288 7.17 29.96 -12.56
C THR A 288 8.27 29.22 -11.80
N PHE A 289 8.53 27.98 -12.17
CA PHE A 289 9.75 27.30 -11.75
C PHE A 289 10.91 28.07 -12.38
N GLN A 290 11.46 29.05 -11.66
CA GLN A 290 12.89 29.31 -11.79
C GLN A 290 13.57 28.05 -11.28
N SER A 291 13.77 27.08 -12.19
CA SER A 291 14.72 26.01 -11.95
C SER A 291 16.00 26.70 -11.49
N PRO A 292 16.53 26.39 -10.30
CA PRO A 292 17.84 26.87 -9.89
C PRO A 292 18.77 26.65 -11.08
N ARG A 293 19.37 27.73 -11.59
CA ARG A 293 20.39 27.64 -12.64
C ARG A 293 21.51 26.79 -12.08
N GLU A 294 21.45 25.49 -12.33
CA GLU A 294 22.58 24.62 -12.09
C GLU A 294 23.67 25.02 -13.09
N ASN A 295 24.76 25.55 -12.53
CA ASN A 295 26.10 25.58 -13.11
C ASN A 295 26.37 26.56 -14.25
N ASP A 296 26.34 27.86 -13.95
CA ASP A 296 27.40 28.74 -14.46
C ASP A 296 28.69 28.39 -13.69
N SER A 297 29.31 27.27 -14.05
CA SER A 297 30.60 26.85 -13.49
C SER A 297 31.66 27.84 -13.99
N PRO A 298 32.38 28.55 -13.12
CA PRO A 298 33.40 29.49 -13.55
C PRO A 298 34.47 28.73 -14.33
N ARG A 299 34.63 29.07 -15.61
CA ARG A 299 35.74 28.67 -16.47
C ARG A 299 37.05 28.76 -15.68
N SER A 300 37.57 27.62 -15.25
CA SER A 300 38.97 27.47 -14.89
C SER A 300 39.79 27.57 -16.17
N PHE A 301 40.19 28.81 -16.50
CA PHE A 301 41.33 29.08 -17.38
C PHE A 301 42.60 28.67 -16.63
N THR A 302 43.03 27.43 -16.79
CA THR A 302 44.43 27.07 -16.52
C THR A 302 45.19 27.26 -17.82
N SER A 303 45.81 28.43 -17.94
CA SER A 303 46.89 28.70 -18.89
C SER A 303 47.97 27.64 -18.73
N PHE A 304 48.42 27.07 -19.84
CA PHE A 304 49.40 25.99 -19.91
C PHE A 304 50.83 26.51 -20.15
N GLU A 305 51.07 27.82 -20.00
CA GLU A 305 52.31 28.48 -20.47
C GLU A 305 53.41 28.69 -19.41
N ASP A 306 53.19 28.39 -18.13
CA ASP A 306 54.18 28.70 -17.07
C ASP A 306 55.12 27.55 -16.66
N LEU A 307 55.29 26.50 -17.48
CA LEU A 307 56.20 25.37 -17.17
C LEU A 307 57.47 25.32 -18.05
N GLN A 308 57.91 26.46 -18.58
CA GLN A 308 59.27 26.63 -19.10
C GLN A 308 59.94 27.88 -18.50
N GLN A 309 60.37 27.80 -17.24
CA GLN A 309 61.58 28.51 -16.78
C GLN A 309 61.96 28.07 -15.36
N ASN A 310 63.23 27.66 -15.25
CA ASN A 310 64.03 27.28 -14.08
C ASN A 310 64.05 25.81 -13.68
#